data_AF-A0A3D2PCQ6-F1
#
_entry.id   AF-A0A3D2PCQ6-F1
#
_cell.length_a   1.000
_cell.length_b   1.000
_cell.length_c   1.000
_cell.angle_alpha   90.00
_cell.angle_beta   90.00
_cell.angle_gamma   90.00
#
_symmetry.space_group_name_H-M   'P 1'
#
loop_
_entity.id
_entity.type
_entity.pdbx_description
1 polymer ?
#
loop_
_entity_poly.entity_id
_entity_poly.type
_entity_poly.pdbx_seq_one_letter_code
_entity_poly.pdbx_strand_id
1 'polypeptide(L)'
;MKKVLLVSGLIIFSFYAQIISLSAEIVGPVDLVKKGATYTGSDKCKMCHAKLYAVWAASKHSVVFARLQSADLRNSDCLRCHTTAFETGGYSLEKSTEVNKKFENVTCEGCHGPGSLHITKPTEKENIIKATKECSNCHK
;
A
#
# COMPACT_ATOMS: atom_id res chain seq x y z
N MET A 1 -62.46 -3.21 29.60
CA MET A 1 -62.44 -3.19 28.11
C MET A 1 -61.30 -2.25 27.67
N LYS A 2 -60.13 -2.79 27.27
CA LYS A 2 -59.43 -2.62 25.96
C LYS A 2 -59.57 -1.19 25.36
N LYS A 3 -58.52 -0.41 25.00
CA LYS A 3 -57.27 -0.71 24.25
C LYS A 3 -56.21 0.37 24.58
N VAL A 4 -55.05 0.04 25.16
CA VAL A 4 -53.72 -0.10 24.51
C VAL A 4 -53.37 1.06 23.56
N LEU A 5 -52.59 2.01 24.07
CA LEU A 5 -51.89 3.05 23.31
C LEU A 5 -50.76 2.42 22.48
N LEU A 6 -50.86 2.54 21.17
CA LEU A 6 -49.81 2.24 20.19
C LEU A 6 -48.72 3.30 20.26
N VAL A 7 -47.68 3.08 21.07
CA VAL A 7 -46.45 3.90 21.04
C VAL A 7 -45.23 2.99 21.13
N SER A 8 -45.01 2.14 20.12
CA SER A 8 -43.87 1.22 20.12
C SER A 8 -43.25 0.97 18.72
N GLY A 9 -43.60 1.78 17.72
CA GLY A 9 -43.14 1.57 16.34
C GLY A 9 -41.93 2.40 15.87
N LEU A 10 -41.63 3.54 16.51
CA LEU A 10 -40.70 4.53 15.94
C LEU A 10 -39.27 4.51 16.53
N ILE A 11 -39.07 3.88 17.70
CA ILE A 11 -37.75 3.90 18.35
C ILE A 11 -36.84 2.76 17.85
N ILE A 12 -37.42 1.67 17.33
CA ILE A 12 -36.64 0.50 16.87
C ILE A 12 -35.99 0.74 15.50
N PHE A 13 -36.58 1.60 14.65
CA PHE A 13 -36.00 1.94 13.35
C PHE A 13 -34.79 2.88 13.43
N SER A 14 -34.70 3.69 14.49
CA SER A 14 -33.62 4.67 14.69
C SER A 14 -32.29 4.02 15.07
N PHE A 15 -32.32 2.93 15.84
CA PHE A 15 -31.10 2.23 16.27
C PHE A 15 -30.50 1.32 15.18
N TYR A 16 -31.30 0.85 14.22
CA TYR A 16 -30.81 -0.03 13.16
C TYR A 16 -29.99 0.73 12.09
N ALA A 17 -30.23 2.03 11.93
CA ALA A 17 -29.50 2.87 10.98
C ALA A 17 -28.08 3.25 11.43
N GLN A 18 -27.73 3.08 12.71
CA GLN A 18 -26.43 3.49 13.26
C GLN A 18 -25.35 2.40 13.24
N ILE A 19 -25.67 1.16 12.84
CA ILE A 19 -24.72 0.04 12.84
C ILE A 19 -23.97 -0.11 11.49
N ILE A 20 -24.36 0.62 10.44
CA ILE A 20 -23.82 0.41 9.07
C ILE A 20 -22.46 1.12 8.82
N SER A 21 -21.94 1.93 9.75
CA SER A 21 -20.82 2.85 9.41
C SER A 21 -19.42 2.46 9.89
N LEU A 22 -19.13 1.22 10.28
CA LEU A 22 -17.78 0.81 10.73
C LEU A 22 -17.18 -0.38 9.98
N SER A 23 -17.29 -0.42 8.66
CA SER A 23 -16.25 -1.08 7.87
C SER A 23 -15.19 -0.03 7.58
N ALA A 24 -14.12 0.02 8.39
CA ALA A 24 -12.90 0.67 7.95
C ALA A 24 -12.54 0.05 6.59
N GLU A 25 -12.70 0.81 5.51
CA GLU A 25 -12.34 0.38 4.17
C GLU A 25 -10.90 -0.12 4.22
N ILE A 26 -10.66 -1.32 3.70
CA ILE A 26 -9.30 -1.84 3.57
C ILE A 26 -8.58 -0.89 2.61
N VAL A 27 -7.77 0.01 3.15
CA VAL A 27 -7.00 0.95 2.33
C VAL A 27 -5.94 0.16 1.57
N GLY A 28 -6.19 -0.10 0.29
CA GLY A 28 -5.25 -0.74 -0.61
C GLY A 28 -4.40 0.27 -1.39
N PRO A 29 -3.41 -0.20 -2.18
CA PRO A 29 -2.59 0.70 -3.01
C PRO A 29 -3.42 1.52 -3.99
N VAL A 30 -4.47 0.91 -4.56
CA VAL A 30 -5.39 1.58 -5.51
C VAL A 30 -6.12 2.74 -4.85
N ASP A 31 -6.56 2.60 -3.60
CA ASP A 31 -7.31 3.64 -2.89
C ASP A 31 -6.41 4.81 -2.52
N LEU A 32 -5.16 4.54 -2.15
CA LEU A 32 -4.16 5.59 -1.92
C LEU A 32 -3.84 6.36 -3.20
N VAL A 33 -3.66 5.66 -4.33
CA VAL A 33 -3.44 6.33 -5.63
C VAL A 33 -4.65 7.19 -6.01
N LYS A 34 -5.88 6.71 -5.81
CA LYS A 34 -7.10 7.52 -6.03
C LYS A 34 -7.15 8.78 -5.15
N LYS A 35 -6.59 8.72 -3.94
CA LYS A 35 -6.42 9.87 -3.03
C LYS A 35 -5.25 10.78 -3.42
N GLY A 36 -4.54 10.50 -4.52
CA GLY A 36 -3.40 11.28 -5.01
C GLY A 36 -2.06 10.88 -4.41
N ALA A 37 -1.96 9.73 -3.73
CA ALA A 37 -0.67 9.23 -3.27
C ALA A 37 0.20 8.77 -4.44
N THR A 38 1.51 8.96 -4.30
CA THR A 38 2.52 8.61 -5.28
C THR A 38 3.66 7.83 -4.62
N TYR A 39 4.34 7.02 -5.41
CA TYR A 39 5.52 6.28 -4.97
C TYR A 39 6.74 7.21 -4.92
N THR A 40 7.47 7.15 -3.81
CA THR A 40 8.55 8.10 -3.47
C THR A 40 9.93 7.47 -3.46
N GLY A 41 10.01 6.15 -3.25
CA GLY A 41 11.25 5.39 -3.07
C GLY A 41 11.70 5.31 -1.60
N SER A 42 12.44 4.25 -1.27
CA SER A 42 12.84 3.92 0.11
C SER A 42 13.69 5.01 0.80
N ASP A 43 14.43 5.81 0.06
CA ASP A 43 15.34 6.80 0.65
C ASP A 43 14.60 7.88 1.45
N LYS A 44 13.38 8.25 1.05
CA LYS A 44 12.54 9.19 1.82
C LYS A 44 12.10 8.58 3.16
N CYS A 45 11.89 7.28 3.21
CA CYS A 45 11.51 6.57 4.44
C CYS A 45 12.63 6.61 5.49
N LYS A 46 13.91 6.57 5.06
CA LYS A 46 15.09 6.59 5.95
C LYS A 46 15.11 7.80 6.88
N MET A 47 14.60 8.95 6.44
CA MET A 47 14.63 10.20 7.21
C MET A 47 13.93 10.08 8.57
N CYS A 48 12.81 9.37 8.62
CA CYS A 48 12.04 9.14 9.86
C CYS A 48 12.23 7.72 10.41
N HIS A 49 12.47 6.73 9.53
CA HIS A 49 12.53 5.31 9.86
C HIS A 49 13.93 4.71 9.65
N ALA A 50 14.97 5.39 10.10
CA ALA A 50 16.37 4.97 9.88
C ALA A 50 16.66 3.52 10.33
N LYS A 51 16.10 3.09 11.47
CA LYS A 51 16.26 1.72 11.98
C LYS A 51 15.61 0.68 11.06
N LEU A 52 14.38 0.95 10.60
CA LEU A 52 13.66 0.03 9.69
C LEU A 52 14.33 -0.01 8.31
N TYR A 53 14.80 1.15 7.83
CA TYR A 53 15.55 1.22 6.59
C TYR A 53 16.82 0.36 6.67
N ALA A 54 17.56 0.40 7.78
CA ALA A 54 18.75 -0.44 7.94
C ALA A 54 18.42 -1.94 7.88
N VAL A 55 17.30 -2.36 8.49
CA VAL A 55 16.82 -3.76 8.40
C VAL A 55 16.45 -4.13 6.97
N TRP A 56 15.71 -3.27 6.25
CA TRP A 56 15.38 -3.50 4.85
C TRP A 56 16.64 -3.57 3.98
N ALA A 57 17.57 -2.63 4.15
CA ALA A 57 18.80 -2.55 3.39
C ALA A 57 19.67 -3.82 3.54
N ALA A 58 19.65 -4.45 4.72
CA ALA A 58 20.35 -5.70 4.99
C ALA A 58 19.59 -6.96 4.51
N SER A 59 18.36 -6.83 4.02
CA SER A 59 17.53 -7.96 3.59
C SER A 59 17.79 -8.35 2.14
N LYS A 60 17.30 -9.53 1.71
CA LYS A 60 17.33 -9.89 0.29
C LYS A 60 16.46 -8.98 -0.57
N HIS A 61 15.39 -8.41 0.00
CA HIS A 61 14.44 -7.56 -0.72
C HIS A 61 15.07 -6.27 -1.26
N SER A 62 16.17 -5.78 -0.69
CA SER A 62 16.88 -4.59 -1.17
C SER A 62 17.81 -4.85 -2.35
N VAL A 63 18.03 -6.11 -2.75
CA VAL A 63 19.01 -6.50 -3.77
C VAL A 63 18.47 -7.50 -4.81
N VAL A 64 17.17 -7.78 -4.82
CA VAL A 64 16.59 -8.79 -5.71
C VAL A 64 16.69 -8.42 -7.19
N PHE A 65 16.67 -7.13 -7.55
CA PHE A 65 16.72 -6.69 -8.95
C PHE A 65 18.03 -7.07 -9.62
N ALA A 66 19.14 -6.95 -8.89
CA ALA A 66 20.48 -7.30 -9.37
C ALA A 66 20.64 -8.80 -9.69
N ARG A 67 19.66 -9.65 -9.35
CA ARG A 67 19.66 -11.08 -9.67
C ARG A 67 18.99 -11.40 -11.01
N LEU A 68 18.34 -10.42 -11.64
CA LEU A 68 17.72 -10.59 -12.95
C LEU A 68 18.80 -10.71 -14.03
N GLN A 69 18.59 -11.61 -14.98
CA GLN A 69 19.39 -11.69 -16.20
C GLN A 69 18.84 -10.73 -17.26
N SER A 70 19.61 -10.48 -18.33
CA SER A 70 19.20 -9.56 -19.40
C SER A 70 17.85 -9.90 -20.02
N ALA A 71 17.52 -11.20 -20.14
CA ALA A 71 16.22 -11.65 -20.64
C ALA A 71 15.06 -11.31 -19.70
N ASP A 72 15.31 -11.24 -18.40
CA ASP A 72 14.28 -10.99 -17.38
C ASP A 72 13.93 -9.50 -17.28
N LEU A 73 14.83 -8.59 -17.68
CA LEU A 73 14.67 -7.13 -17.57
C LEU A 73 13.53 -6.55 -18.42
N ARG A 74 12.95 -7.37 -19.31
CA ARG A 74 11.75 -7.02 -20.10
C ARG A 74 10.57 -7.97 -19.82
N ASN A 75 10.75 -8.95 -18.94
CA ASN A 75 9.70 -9.90 -18.59
C ASN A 75 8.85 -9.35 -17.44
N SER A 76 7.57 -9.09 -17.71
CA SER A 76 6.64 -8.56 -16.71
C SER A 76 6.47 -9.49 -15.50
N ASP A 77 6.59 -10.80 -15.67
CA ASP A 77 6.42 -11.74 -14.56
C ASP A 77 7.56 -11.63 -13.54
N CYS A 78 8.78 -11.42 -14.04
CA CYS A 78 9.96 -11.15 -13.21
C CYS A 78 9.85 -9.76 -12.56
N LEU A 79 9.53 -8.74 -13.35
CA LEU A 79 9.54 -7.35 -12.89
C LEU A 79 8.45 -7.06 -11.86
N ARG A 80 7.30 -7.75 -11.90
CA ARG A 80 6.25 -7.66 -10.87
C ARG A 80 6.75 -8.00 -9.46
N CYS A 81 7.77 -8.86 -9.34
CA CYS A 81 8.30 -9.31 -8.05
C CYS A 81 9.67 -8.73 -7.72
N HIS A 82 10.45 -8.33 -8.72
CA HIS A 82 11.82 -7.84 -8.55
C HIS A 82 11.93 -6.30 -8.60
N THR A 83 10.82 -5.60 -8.77
CA THR A 83 10.73 -4.14 -8.70
C THR A 83 9.53 -3.74 -7.84
N THR A 84 9.47 -2.47 -7.45
CA THR A 84 8.31 -1.92 -6.74
C THR A 84 7.33 -1.30 -7.72
N ALA A 85 6.06 -1.70 -7.59
CA ALA A 85 4.92 -1.12 -8.28
C ALA A 85 5.11 -1.04 -9.81
N PHE A 86 5.56 -2.16 -10.38
CA PHE A 86 5.70 -2.34 -11.83
C PHE A 86 4.42 -1.92 -12.57
N GLU A 87 4.54 -0.97 -13.50
CA GLU A 87 3.47 -0.38 -14.31
C GLU A 87 2.24 0.12 -13.51
N THR A 88 2.44 0.44 -12.23
CA THR A 88 1.38 0.90 -11.32
C THR A 88 1.78 2.15 -10.54
N GLY A 89 2.73 2.90 -11.08
CA GLY A 89 3.22 4.18 -10.54
C GLY A 89 4.69 4.15 -10.11
N GLY A 90 5.27 2.97 -9.89
CA GLY A 90 6.68 2.76 -9.56
C GLY A 90 7.54 2.51 -10.80
N TYR A 91 8.21 1.34 -10.84
CA TYR A 91 9.03 0.93 -11.97
C TYR A 91 8.20 0.82 -13.26
N SER A 92 8.74 1.23 -14.40
CA SER A 92 8.08 1.06 -15.71
C SER A 92 9.09 0.92 -16.83
N LEU A 93 8.80 0.09 -17.83
CA LEU A 93 9.65 -0.09 -19.00
C LEU A 93 9.75 1.17 -19.88
N GLU A 94 8.81 2.11 -19.73
CA GLU A 94 8.77 3.39 -20.44
C GLU A 94 9.59 4.49 -19.76
N LYS A 95 9.99 4.29 -18.50
CA LYS A 95 10.80 5.26 -17.74
C LYS A 95 12.29 5.05 -18.00
N SER A 96 13.06 6.14 -17.91
CA SER A 96 14.53 6.05 -17.99
C SER A 96 15.09 5.25 -16.81
N THR A 97 16.29 4.71 -16.98
CA THR A 97 17.03 3.98 -15.93
C THR A 97 17.18 4.83 -14.66
N GLU A 98 17.46 6.12 -14.80
CA GLU A 98 17.63 7.06 -13.68
C GLU A 98 16.35 7.22 -12.87
N VAL A 99 15.20 7.30 -13.55
CA VAL A 99 13.89 7.39 -12.89
C VAL A 99 13.53 6.07 -12.21
N ASN A 100 13.84 4.94 -12.85
CA ASN A 100 13.54 3.61 -12.35
C ASN A 100 14.42 3.17 -11.17
N LYS A 101 15.64 3.69 -11.04
CA LYS A 101 16.62 3.24 -10.04
C LYS A 101 16.08 3.16 -8.61
N LYS A 102 15.21 4.11 -8.21
CA LYS A 102 14.60 4.13 -6.86
C LYS A 102 13.45 3.12 -6.65
N PHE A 103 13.05 2.42 -7.71
CA PHE A 103 12.02 1.39 -7.72
C PHE A 103 12.57 0.02 -8.13
N GLU A 104 13.87 -0.09 -8.41
CA GLU A 104 14.55 -1.37 -8.46
C GLU A 104 14.47 -2.02 -7.07
N ASN A 105 14.26 -3.34 -7.06
CA ASN A 105 14.10 -4.18 -5.88
C ASN A 105 12.69 -4.10 -5.24
N VAL A 106 12.47 -4.91 -4.20
CA VAL A 106 11.27 -4.82 -3.36
C VAL A 106 11.54 -3.77 -2.28
N THR A 107 11.13 -2.54 -2.56
CA THR A 107 11.33 -1.38 -1.67
C THR A 107 10.30 -1.37 -0.53
N CYS A 108 10.37 -0.37 0.37
CA CYS A 108 9.39 -0.19 1.45
C CYS A 108 7.95 -0.18 0.91
N GLU A 109 7.77 0.54 -0.20
CA GLU A 109 6.47 0.74 -0.84
C GLU A 109 5.97 -0.50 -1.59
N GLY A 110 6.80 -1.53 -1.78
CA GLY A 110 6.39 -2.83 -2.32
C GLY A 110 5.44 -3.60 -1.39
N CYS A 111 5.53 -3.37 -0.08
CA CYS A 111 4.59 -3.92 0.90
C CYS A 111 3.67 -2.85 1.50
N HIS A 112 4.11 -1.59 1.56
CA HIS A 112 3.37 -0.51 2.21
C HIS A 112 2.57 0.40 1.26
N GLY A 113 2.63 0.16 -0.05
CA GLY A 113 1.98 1.01 -1.05
C GLY A 113 2.63 2.39 -1.20
N PRO A 114 2.01 3.31 -1.95
CA PRO A 114 2.56 4.65 -2.20
C PRO A 114 2.60 5.49 -0.92
N GLY A 115 3.79 5.97 -0.53
CA GLY A 115 4.01 6.61 0.77
C GLY A 115 3.92 8.13 0.79
N SER A 116 3.64 8.81 -0.33
CA SER A 116 3.75 10.28 -0.39
C SER A 116 2.84 11.02 0.60
N LEU A 117 1.61 10.57 0.79
CA LEU A 117 0.67 11.15 1.77
C LEU A 117 1.13 10.87 3.21
N HIS A 118 1.72 9.70 3.46
CA HIS A 118 2.28 9.40 4.79
C HIS A 118 3.46 10.30 5.13
N ILE A 119 4.32 10.60 4.15
CA ILE A 119 5.45 11.50 4.36
C ILE A 119 4.97 12.91 4.74
N THR A 120 3.91 13.41 4.12
CA THR A 120 3.38 14.75 4.43
C THR A 120 2.55 14.76 5.71
N LYS A 121 1.92 13.64 6.06
CA LYS A 121 1.02 13.51 7.21
C LYS A 121 1.26 12.19 7.97
N PRO A 122 2.37 12.07 8.72
CA PRO A 122 2.82 10.78 9.26
C PRO A 122 1.95 10.21 10.39
N THR A 123 1.09 11.04 10.99
CA THR A 123 0.17 10.61 12.06
C THR A 123 -1.17 10.08 11.54
N GLU A 124 -1.53 10.35 10.28
CA GLU A 124 -2.71 9.81 9.61
C GLU A 124 -2.40 8.39 9.11
N LYS A 125 -2.81 7.39 9.91
CA LYS A 125 -2.45 5.97 9.69
C LYS A 125 -3.05 5.39 8.41
N GLU A 126 -4.12 5.98 7.92
CA GLU A 126 -4.79 5.66 6.67
C GLU A 126 -3.99 6.06 5.43
N ASN A 127 -2.92 6.86 5.57
CA ASN A 127 -2.07 7.28 4.45
C ASN A 127 -0.94 6.27 4.13
N ILE A 128 -0.91 5.12 4.82
CA ILE A 128 0.06 4.06 4.58
C ILE A 128 -0.58 2.69 4.79
N ILE A 129 -0.18 1.69 4.00
CA ILE A 129 -0.70 0.33 4.15
C ILE A 129 0.07 -0.37 5.26
N LYS A 130 -0.64 -1.10 6.12
CA LYS A 130 -0.02 -2.00 7.08
C LYS A 130 0.32 -3.33 6.40
N ALA A 131 1.59 -3.50 6.06
CA ALA A 131 2.10 -4.72 5.43
C ALA A 131 1.82 -5.97 6.30
N THR A 132 0.87 -6.81 5.89
CA THR A 132 0.48 -8.04 6.60
C THR A 132 0.21 -9.22 5.67
N LYS A 133 -0.13 -8.99 4.40
CA LYS A 133 -0.56 -10.04 3.46
C LYS A 133 0.08 -9.94 2.08
N GLU A 134 0.95 -8.96 1.86
CA GLU A 134 1.51 -8.62 0.55
C GLU A 134 2.59 -9.62 0.11
N CYS A 135 3.05 -10.50 1.00
CA CYS A 135 4.10 -11.48 0.74
C CYS A 135 3.74 -12.47 -0.38
N SER A 136 2.48 -12.95 -0.41
CA SER A 136 2.00 -13.94 -1.38
C SER A 136 1.87 -13.39 -2.81
N ASN A 137 2.02 -12.08 -2.99
CA ASN A 137 2.06 -11.48 -4.32
C ASN A 137 3.29 -11.95 -5.12
N CYS A 138 4.36 -12.32 -4.41
CA CYS A 138 5.63 -12.77 -5.00
C CYS A 138 6.02 -14.20 -4.58
N HIS A 139 5.70 -14.60 -3.35
CA HIS A 139 6.04 -15.92 -2.80
C HIS A 139 4.84 -16.87 -2.90
N LYS A 140 4.68 -17.48 -4.07
CA LYS A 140 3.63 -18.47 -4.37
C LYS A 140 4.13 -19.89 -4.16
#